data_AF-A0A426X356-F1
#
_entry.id   AF-A0A426X356-F1
#
_cell.length_a   1.000
_cell.length_b   1.000
_cell.length_c   1.000
_cell.angle_alpha   90.00
_cell.angle_beta   90.00
_cell.angle_gamma   90.00
#
_symmetry.space_group_name_H-M   'P 1'
#
loop_
_entity.id
_entity.type
_entity.pdbx_description
1 polymer ?
#
loop_
_entity_poly.entity_id
_entity_poly.type
_entity_poly.pdbx_seq_one_letter_code
_entity_poly.pdbx_strand_id
1 'polypeptide(L)'
;MHDCARRFFVDDVPIRQYPRKSAGTFPQRPMWLYGSIWDASSWATEDGKYRADYRYQPFVARFTRFIVRGCSPAAPPRCRPAPSSTYGAGLSRRQYAAMGWAQRHFMVYNYCRDPKRDHSLTPECRS
;
A
#
# COMPACT_ATOMS: atom_id res chain seq x y z
N MET A 1 1.50 12.40 20.07
CA MET A 1 0.90 12.33 18.73
C MET A 1 1.34 11.03 18.08
N HIS A 2 0.42 10.10 17.81
CA HIS A 2 0.76 8.90 17.06
C HIS A 2 0.95 9.28 15.58
N ASP A 3 2.08 8.89 15.00
CA ASP A 3 2.38 9.06 13.57
C ASP A 3 1.33 8.29 12.72
N CYS A 4 0.35 9.01 12.19
CA CYS A 4 -0.74 8.46 11.41
C CYS A 4 -0.28 8.26 9.96
N ALA A 5 -0.03 7.00 9.58
CA ALA A 5 0.41 6.66 8.24
C ALA A 5 -0.24 5.35 7.77
N ARG A 6 -0.42 5.21 6.44
CA ARG A 6 -0.66 3.91 5.82
C ARG A 6 0.67 3.27 5.48
N ARG A 7 0.83 2.00 5.79
CA ARG A 7 2.09 1.26 5.62
C ARG A 7 1.79 -0.02 4.86
N PHE A 8 2.68 -0.38 3.95
CA PHE A 8 2.57 -1.55 3.08
C PHE A 8 3.76 -2.45 3.34
N PHE A 9 3.52 -3.75 3.51
CA PHE A 9 4.51 -4.74 3.91
C PHE A 9 4.52 -5.94 2.97
N VAL A 10 5.70 -6.55 2.82
CA VAL A 10 5.92 -7.89 2.26
C VAL A 10 6.81 -8.61 3.25
N ASP A 11 6.37 -9.76 3.78
CA ASP A 11 7.12 -10.55 4.79
C ASP A 11 7.68 -9.69 5.94
N ASP A 12 6.85 -8.83 6.53
CA ASP A 12 7.19 -7.87 7.59
C ASP A 12 8.20 -6.76 7.21
N VAL A 13 8.69 -6.74 5.97
CA VAL A 13 9.50 -5.65 5.42
C VAL A 13 8.59 -4.52 4.91
N PRO A 14 8.65 -3.31 5.49
CA PRO A 14 7.91 -2.18 4.94
C PRO A 14 8.48 -1.81 3.57
N ILE A 15 7.63 -1.70 2.57
CA ILE A 15 8.03 -1.28 1.20
C ILE A 15 7.58 0.15 0.89
N ARG A 16 6.57 0.65 1.61
CA ARG A 16 6.06 2.02 1.47
C ARG A 16 5.41 2.51 2.76
N GLN A 17 5.67 3.77 3.10
CA GLN A 17 4.92 4.54 4.08
C GLN A 17 4.26 5.73 3.38
N TYR A 18 2.97 5.92 3.63
CA TYR A 18 2.19 7.07 3.18
C TYR A 18 1.71 7.84 4.41
N PRO A 19 2.43 8.88 4.85
CA PRO A 19 2.07 9.65 6.04
C PRO A 19 0.86 10.54 5.75
N ARG A 20 0.02 10.78 6.77
CA ARG A 20 -1.05 11.76 6.69
C ARG A 20 -0.47 13.16 6.69
N LYS A 21 -0.40 13.78 5.51
CA LYS A 21 0.06 15.18 5.34
C LYS A 21 -1.09 16.19 5.32
N SER A 22 -2.24 15.83 4.75
CA SER A 22 -3.45 16.66 4.79
C SER A 22 -4.70 15.79 4.83
N ALA A 23 -5.87 16.40 5.03
CA ALA A 23 -7.14 15.67 4.98
C ALA A 23 -7.53 15.25 3.55
N GLY A 24 -7.20 16.06 2.56
CA GLY A 24 -7.52 15.80 1.14
C GLY A 24 -6.68 14.70 0.51
N THR A 25 -5.51 14.38 1.06
CA THR A 25 -4.61 13.36 0.52
C THR A 25 -4.65 12.05 1.27
N PHE A 26 -5.37 11.95 2.41
CA PHE A 26 -5.33 10.76 3.26
C PHE A 26 -6.71 10.12 3.46
N PRO A 27 -6.85 8.79 3.33
CA PRO A 27 -8.14 8.11 3.48
C PRO A 27 -8.61 8.09 4.95
N GLN A 28 -9.76 8.71 5.19
CA GLN A 28 -10.36 8.90 6.53
C GLN A 28 -11.71 8.21 6.73
N ARG A 29 -12.33 7.70 5.66
CA ARG A 29 -13.62 7.01 5.74
C ARG A 29 -13.41 5.51 6.01
N PRO A 30 -14.40 4.82 6.61
CA PRO A 30 -14.42 3.37 6.68
C PRO A 30 -14.16 2.70 5.32
N MET A 31 -13.48 1.56 5.33
CA MET A 31 -13.13 0.80 4.13
C MET A 31 -13.46 -0.68 4.32
N TRP A 32 -13.71 -1.35 3.20
CA TRP A 32 -13.83 -2.80 3.12
C TRP A 32 -12.54 -3.41 2.58
N LEU A 33 -12.28 -4.67 2.91
CA LEU A 33 -11.20 -5.45 2.33
C LEU A 33 -11.74 -6.20 1.10
N TYR A 34 -11.01 -6.16 -0.01
CA TYR A 34 -11.34 -6.88 -1.24
C TYR A 34 -10.13 -7.67 -1.73
N GLY A 35 -10.39 -8.77 -2.42
CA GLY A 35 -9.39 -9.51 -3.19
C GLY A 35 -10.05 -10.07 -4.45
N SER A 36 -9.37 -9.95 -5.59
CA SER A 36 -9.89 -10.39 -6.89
C SER A 36 -8.75 -10.86 -7.80
N ILE A 37 -9.09 -11.76 -8.72
CA ILE A 37 -8.32 -12.07 -9.92
C ILE A 37 -9.19 -11.65 -11.12
N TRP A 38 -8.65 -10.81 -12.00
CA TRP A 38 -9.42 -10.23 -13.10
C TRP A 38 -8.51 -9.86 -14.28
N ASP A 39 -9.10 -9.72 -15.47
CA ASP A 39 -8.38 -9.36 -16.69
C ASP A 39 -8.22 -7.85 -16.83
N ALA A 40 -6.96 -7.40 -16.70
CA ALA A 40 -6.55 -6.00 -16.81
C ALA A 40 -5.65 -5.76 -18.04
N SER A 41 -5.88 -6.48 -19.14
CA SER A 41 -5.04 -6.46 -20.35
C SER A 41 -4.80 -5.06 -20.96
N SER A 42 -5.66 -4.08 -20.66
CA SER A 42 -5.48 -2.71 -21.16
C SER A 42 -4.31 -1.95 -20.53
N TRP A 43 -3.74 -2.42 -19.41
CA TRP A 43 -2.66 -1.70 -18.72
C TRP A 43 -1.68 -2.56 -17.91
N ALA A 44 -2.03 -3.79 -17.51
CA ALA A 44 -1.31 -4.52 -16.46
C ALA A 44 0.14 -4.89 -16.78
N THR A 45 0.43 -5.32 -18.02
CA THR A 45 1.76 -5.81 -18.40
C THR A 45 2.35 -4.92 -19.49
N GLU A 46 3.44 -4.23 -19.17
CA GLU A 46 4.14 -3.31 -20.08
C GLU A 46 3.19 -2.28 -20.72
N ASP A 47 2.45 -1.56 -19.88
CA ASP A 47 1.43 -0.57 -20.28
C ASP A 47 0.37 -1.12 -21.26
N GLY A 48 0.06 -2.42 -21.16
CA GLY A 48 -0.94 -3.10 -22.00
C GLY A 48 -0.38 -3.70 -23.29
N LYS A 49 0.93 -3.67 -23.49
CA LYS A 49 1.61 -4.29 -24.65
C LYS A 49 1.38 -5.81 -24.71
N TYR A 50 1.38 -6.48 -23.56
CA TYR A 50 1.15 -7.92 -23.47
C TYR A 50 -0.20 -8.20 -22.79
N ARG A 51 -1.12 -8.79 -23.54
CA ARG A 51 -2.50 -9.09 -23.09
C ARG A 51 -2.59 -10.51 -22.51
N ALA A 52 -3.63 -10.76 -21.71
CA ALA A 52 -3.91 -12.09 -21.20
C ALA A 52 -4.13 -13.09 -22.34
N ASP A 53 -3.37 -14.18 -22.33
CA ASP A 53 -3.53 -15.27 -23.30
C ASP A 53 -4.27 -16.42 -22.64
N TYR A 54 -5.57 -16.53 -22.93
CA TYR A 54 -6.47 -17.51 -22.33
C TYR A 54 -6.18 -18.96 -22.74
N ARG A 55 -5.24 -19.20 -23.66
CA ARG A 55 -4.73 -20.55 -23.91
C ARG A 55 -3.99 -21.13 -22.69
N TYR A 56 -3.49 -20.27 -21.80
CA TYR A 56 -2.81 -20.67 -20.56
C TYR A 56 -3.75 -20.75 -19.33
N GLN A 57 -5.06 -20.72 -19.54
CA GLN A 57 -6.02 -20.82 -18.44
C GLN A 57 -5.98 -22.23 -17.77
N PRO A 58 -6.36 -22.34 -16.47
CA PRO A 58 -6.89 -21.30 -15.60
C PRO A 58 -5.81 -20.43 -14.93
N PHE A 59 -6.11 -19.14 -14.77
CA PHE A 59 -5.32 -18.25 -13.90
C PHE A 59 -5.85 -18.37 -12.48
N VAL A 60 -5.02 -18.81 -11.53
CA VAL A 60 -5.46 -19.13 -10.16
C VAL A 60 -4.62 -18.37 -9.14
N ALA A 61 -5.29 -17.59 -8.28
CA ALA A 61 -4.70 -16.99 -7.09
C ALA A 61 -5.18 -17.73 -5.84
N ARG A 62 -4.25 -18.11 -4.94
CA ARG A 62 -4.56 -18.78 -3.67
C ARG A 62 -4.28 -17.84 -2.51
N PHE A 63 -5.29 -17.55 -1.70
CA PHE A 63 -5.19 -16.73 -0.50
C PHE A 63 -5.35 -17.61 0.73
N THR A 64 -4.44 -17.49 1.69
CA THR A 64 -4.49 -18.22 2.96
C THR A 64 -4.08 -17.29 4.09
N ARG A 65 -4.31 -17.70 5.34
CA ARG A 65 -3.91 -16.94 6.54
C ARG A 65 -4.45 -15.50 6.55
N PHE A 66 -5.77 -15.35 6.39
CA PHE A 66 -6.41 -14.04 6.49
C PHE A 66 -6.22 -13.44 7.89
N ILE A 67 -5.59 -12.27 7.95
CA ILE A 67 -5.39 -11.51 9.18
C ILE A 67 -6.10 -10.16 9.03
N VAL A 68 -7.19 -9.97 9.77
CA VAL A 68 -7.89 -8.68 9.86
C VAL A 68 -7.78 -8.18 11.29
N ARG A 69 -6.95 -7.16 11.50
CA ARG A 69 -6.75 -6.51 12.79
C ARG A 69 -7.01 -5.01 12.66
N GLY A 70 -8.15 -4.56 13.16
CA GLY A 70 -8.56 -3.16 13.06
C GLY A 70 -9.87 -2.92 13.81
N CYS A 71 -10.31 -1.67 13.81
CA CYS A 71 -11.59 -1.28 14.40
C CYS A 71 -12.65 -1.22 13.31
N SER A 72 -13.76 -1.95 13.50
CA SER A 72 -14.94 -1.79 12.68
C SER A 72 -15.60 -0.44 12.95
N PRO A 73 -16.45 0.08 12.03
CA PRO A 73 -17.17 1.34 12.26
C PRO A 73 -18.10 1.32 13.48
N ALA A 74 -18.58 0.14 13.86
CA ALA A 74 -19.42 -0.07 15.03
C ALA A 74 -18.63 -0.45 16.30
N ALA A 75 -17.30 -0.43 16.25
CA ALA A 75 -16.47 -0.78 17.40
C ALA A 75 -16.60 0.24 18.53
N PRO A 76 -16.47 -0.18 19.80
CA PRO A 76 -16.53 0.73 20.94
C PRO A 76 -15.39 1.77 20.86
N PRO A 77 -15.54 2.97 21.48
CA PRO A 77 -14.52 4.03 21.43
C PRO A 77 -13.13 3.64 21.95
N ARG A 78 -13.06 2.56 22.74
CA ARG A 78 -11.81 2.00 23.29
C ARG A 78 -11.02 1.19 22.27
N CYS A 79 -11.62 0.84 21.14
CA CYS A 79 -10.94 0.09 20.09
C CYS A 79 -9.75 0.91 19.57
N ARG A 80 -8.58 0.27 19.52
CA ARG A 80 -7.38 0.81 18.89
C ARG A 80 -6.99 -0.09 17.74
N PRO A 81 -6.63 0.46 16.56
CA PRO A 81 -6.05 -0.33 15.49
C PRO A 81 -4.84 -1.10 16.00
N ALA A 82 -4.61 -2.31 15.49
CA ALA A 82 -3.39 -3.03 15.83
C ALA A 82 -2.17 -2.21 15.39
N PRO A 83 -1.07 -2.27 16.16
CA PRO A 83 0.19 -1.67 15.75
C PRO A 83 0.59 -2.20 14.36
N SER A 84 0.97 -1.30 13.46
CA SER A 84 1.47 -1.69 12.14
C SER A 84 2.89 -2.28 12.18
N SER A 85 3.56 -2.19 13.33
CA SER A 85 4.86 -2.82 13.57
C SER A 85 4.87 -3.47 14.96
N THR A 86 5.66 -4.52 15.12
CA THR A 86 5.97 -5.15 16.41
C THR A 86 6.61 -4.19 17.41
N TYR A 87 7.10 -3.03 16.95
CA TYR A 87 7.82 -2.04 17.75
C TYR A 87 6.97 -0.81 18.14
N GLY A 88 5.65 -0.84 17.88
CA GLY A 88 4.72 0.20 18.33
C GLY A 88 4.05 1.00 17.20
N ALA A 89 3.78 2.28 17.44
CA ALA A 89 2.98 3.12 16.54
C ALA A 89 3.71 3.55 15.24
N GLY A 90 5.04 3.38 15.18
CA GLY A 90 5.90 3.80 14.08
C GLY A 90 6.84 2.69 13.57
N LEU A 91 7.57 2.96 12.49
CA LEU A 91 8.64 2.08 12.01
C LEU A 91 9.90 2.27 12.85
N SER A 92 10.59 1.18 13.18
CA SER A 92 11.91 1.24 13.79
C SER A 92 12.99 1.72 12.81
N ARG A 93 14.15 2.14 13.30
CA ARG A 93 15.31 2.49 12.45
C ARG A 93 15.70 1.36 11.49
N ARG A 94 15.63 0.10 11.96
CA ARG A 94 15.89 -1.09 11.13
C ARG A 94 14.84 -1.24 10.02
N GLN A 95 13.58 -1.00 10.34
CA GLN A 95 12.48 -1.02 9.36
C GLN A 95 12.62 0.09 8.32
N TYR A 96 12.99 1.31 8.71
CA TYR A 96 13.30 2.37 7.75
C TYR A 96 14.49 2.00 6.84
N ALA A 97 15.54 1.40 7.40
CA ALA A 97 16.68 0.94 6.60
C ALA A 97 16.29 -0.16 5.60
N ALA A 98 15.46 -1.12 6.03
CA ALA A 98 14.93 -2.18 5.18
C ALA A 98 14.04 -1.63 4.06
N MET A 99 13.15 -0.68 4.38
CA MET A 99 12.35 0.02 3.37
C MET A 99 13.22 0.78 2.37
N GLY A 100 14.24 1.49 2.85
CA GLY A 100 15.19 2.17 1.98
C GLY A 100 15.95 1.21 1.07
N TRP A 101 16.34 0.03 1.57
CA TRP A 101 16.95 -1.01 0.75
C TRP A 101 15.99 -1.53 -0.31
N ALA A 102 14.75 -1.87 0.07
CA ALA A 102 13.73 -2.35 -0.86
C ALA A 102 13.45 -1.33 -1.97
N GLN A 103 13.30 -0.05 -1.59
CA GLN A 103 13.08 1.04 -2.55
C GLN A 103 14.27 1.28 -3.47
N ARG A 104 15.51 1.16 -2.98
CA ARG A 104 16.71 1.36 -3.82
C ARG A 104 16.91 0.26 -4.85
N HIS A 105 16.56 -0.99 -4.52
CA HIS A 105 16.90 -2.14 -5.37
C HIS A 105 15.73 -2.67 -6.19
N PHE A 106 14.48 -2.44 -5.78
CA PHE A 106 13.30 -3.07 -6.40
C PHE A 106 12.21 -2.10 -6.85
N MET A 107 12.28 -0.81 -6.49
CA MET A 107 11.26 0.16 -6.92
C MET A 107 11.52 0.60 -8.37
N VAL A 108 10.65 0.15 -9.28
CA VAL A 108 10.71 0.50 -10.70
C VAL A 108 9.91 1.75 -11.06
N TYR A 109 8.94 2.15 -10.23
CA TYR A 109 8.10 3.32 -10.46
C TYR A 109 7.77 4.05 -9.16
N ASN A 110 7.80 5.37 -9.19
CA ASN A 110 7.35 6.24 -8.11
C ASN A 110 6.71 7.50 -8.70
N TYR A 111 5.39 7.65 -8.51
CA TYR A 111 4.64 8.79 -9.03
C TYR A 111 5.14 10.15 -8.53
N CYS A 112 5.78 10.24 -7.36
CA CYS A 112 6.37 11.50 -6.88
C CYS A 112 7.66 11.89 -7.61
N ARG A 113 8.27 10.96 -8.37
CA ARG A 113 9.50 11.17 -9.15
C ARG A 113 9.27 11.15 -10.66
N ASP A 114 8.02 10.98 -11.07
CA ASP A 114 7.64 10.91 -12.48
C ASP A 114 7.39 12.32 -13.03
N PRO A 115 8.29 12.87 -13.87
CA PRO A 115 8.16 14.24 -14.36
C PRO A 115 6.98 14.45 -15.31
N LYS A 116 6.35 13.37 -15.79
CA LYS A 116 5.16 13.45 -16.64
C LYS A 116 3.88 13.68 -15.85
N ARG A 117 3.91 13.55 -14.51
CA ARG A 117 2.75 13.73 -13.64
C ARG A 117 2.61 15.20 -13.24
N ASP A 118 1.38 15.68 -13.21
CA ASP A 118 1.08 16.96 -12.56
C ASP A 118 1.10 16.80 -11.04
N HIS A 119 2.21 17.21 -10.42
CA HIS A 119 2.37 17.16 -8.97
C HIS A 119 1.58 18.24 -8.22
N SER A 120 0.86 19.14 -8.91
CA SER A 120 -0.10 20.03 -8.24
C SER A 120 -1.29 19.23 -7.67
N LEU A 121 -1.64 18.12 -8.31
CA LEU A 121 -2.71 17.21 -7.88
C LEU A 121 -2.28 16.22 -6.79
N THR A 122 -0.97 16.12 -6.55
CA THR A 122 -0.36 15.23 -5.54
C THR A 122 0.56 16.02 -4.60
N PRO A 123 0.01 16.99 -3.85
CA PRO A 123 0.80 17.91 -3.03
C PRO A 123 1.56 17.20 -1.90
N GLU A 124 1.20 15.96 -1.56
CA GLU A 124 1.92 15.15 -0.58
C GLU A 124 3.34 14.76 -1.03
N CYS A 125 3.68 14.87 -2.32
CA CYS A 125 5.00 14.53 -2.84
C CYS A 125 6.07 15.59 -2.53
N ARG A 126 5.67 16.83 -2.22
CA ARG A 126 6.58 17.99 -2.09
C ARG A 126 7.18 18.19 -0.69
N SER A 127 7.13 17.16 0.15
CA SER A 127 7.47 17.27 1.59
C SER A 127 8.22 16.05 2.12
#